data_AF-A0A846DP74-F1
#
_entry.id   AF-A0A846DP74-F1
#
_cell.length_a   1.000
_cell.length_b   1.000
_cell.length_c   1.000
_cell.angle_alpha   90.00
_cell.angle_beta   90.00
_cell.angle_gamma   90.00
#
_symmetry.space_group_name_H-M   'P 1'
#
loop_
_entity.id
_entity.type
_entity.pdbx_description
1 polymer ?
#
loop_
_entity_poly.entity_id
_entity_poly.type
_entity_poly.pdbx_seq_one_letter_code
_entity_poly.pdbx_strand_id
1 'polypeptide(L)'
;MASPRVYSPLPQPSSRTNGAGALSTVISNVIFTLVFGVGLGVGSIVAWNLSWESAPQLLFGEVSGAILGAISGIALGMVWVTNSGVKQGVAWGGIFGIVSGLTLAMISGVNWGLAWGIGFILGVLRVYFWLPELLWMILIFVVYRFGNSTPWLYKIPPCFDELIILPLPFMVSFIVDVYSEYPYDVRQIIAYLLNSTNQKIVAIESIIGIVIYSLSQCRTSSDIATVSPRLSWIPSLPSSEKVSILDQFWQISQAVQASQETPSLYFQSEFLKASIKRLQQLRYLIRSKKSRFFKSCRKIAYYWIRILEATPRYFL
;
A
#
# COMPACT_ATOMS: atom_id res chain seq x y z
N MET A 1 -47.55 -22.85 -2.06
CA MET A 1 -47.67 -21.77 -1.07
C MET A 1 -46.57 -21.93 -0.05
N ALA A 2 -45.46 -21.21 -0.23
CA ALA A 2 -44.30 -21.28 0.66
C ALA A 2 -44.43 -20.18 1.72
N SER A 3 -44.35 -20.58 3.00
CA SER A 3 -44.46 -19.72 4.16
C SER A 3 -43.25 -18.76 4.25
N PRO A 4 -43.43 -17.47 4.60
CA PRO A 4 -42.33 -16.52 4.72
C PRO A 4 -41.48 -16.85 5.94
N ARG A 5 -40.17 -17.02 5.75
CA ARG A 5 -39.19 -17.15 6.84
C ARG A 5 -39.04 -15.80 7.53
N VAL A 6 -39.55 -15.74 8.76
CA VAL A 6 -39.31 -14.65 9.71
C VAL A 6 -37.84 -14.65 10.07
N TYR A 7 -37.12 -13.57 9.74
CA TYR A 7 -35.74 -13.35 10.16
C TYR A 7 -35.73 -12.93 11.64
N SER A 8 -35.16 -13.78 12.49
CA SER A 8 -34.90 -13.44 13.89
C SER A 8 -33.84 -12.33 13.98
N PRO A 9 -34.03 -11.29 14.80
CA PRO A 9 -33.02 -10.26 15.00
C PRO A 9 -31.78 -10.83 15.70
N LEU A 10 -30.60 -10.41 15.22
CA LEU A 10 -29.29 -10.82 15.72
C LEU A 10 -29.12 -10.47 17.21
N PRO A 11 -28.44 -11.33 17.99
CA PRO A 11 -28.18 -11.08 19.41
C PRO A 11 -27.28 -9.85 19.57
N GLN A 12 -27.72 -8.88 20.38
CA GLN A 12 -26.90 -7.74 20.76
C GLN A 12 -25.75 -8.18 21.68
N PRO A 13 -24.52 -7.71 21.45
CA PRO A 13 -23.37 -8.05 22.28
C PRO A 13 -23.51 -7.41 23.67
N SER A 14 -23.48 -8.27 24.69
CA SER A 14 -23.42 -7.88 26.11
C SER A 14 -22.16 -7.05 26.39
N SER A 15 -22.36 -5.82 26.87
CA SER A 15 -21.31 -4.90 27.30
C SER A 15 -20.66 -5.37 28.60
N ARG A 16 -19.64 -6.24 28.48
CA ARG A 16 -18.72 -6.52 29.60
C ARG A 16 -17.55 -5.52 29.51
N THR A 17 -17.63 -4.48 30.34
CA THR A 17 -16.62 -3.43 30.48
C THR A 17 -15.35 -3.99 31.11
N ASN A 18 -14.37 -4.34 30.27
CA ASN A 18 -13.02 -4.68 30.71
C ASN A 18 -12.20 -3.39 30.87
N GLY A 19 -11.92 -3.00 32.12
CA GLY A 19 -11.08 -1.85 32.50
C GLY A 19 -9.62 -1.91 32.03
N ALA A 20 -9.22 -2.95 31.28
CA ALA A 20 -7.88 -3.07 30.69
C ALA A 20 -7.69 -2.20 29.43
N GLY A 21 -8.77 -1.78 28.76
CA GLY A 21 -8.68 -0.98 27.52
C GLY A 21 -8.22 0.47 27.74
N ALA A 22 -8.54 1.06 28.90
CA ALA A 22 -8.22 2.45 29.20
C ALA A 22 -6.72 2.69 29.44
N LEU A 23 -6.03 1.74 30.09
CA LEU A 23 -4.59 1.85 30.31
C LEU A 23 -3.79 1.67 29.01
N SER A 24 -4.24 0.79 28.10
CA SER A 24 -3.59 0.59 26.81
C SER A 24 -3.70 1.79 25.87
N THR A 25 -4.83 2.52 25.90
CA THR A 25 -5.04 3.72 25.07
C THR A 25 -4.24 4.91 25.58
N VAL A 26 -4.13 5.07 26.91
CA VAL A 26 -3.32 6.14 27.51
C VAL A 26 -1.82 5.91 27.27
N ILE A 27 -1.32 4.68 27.44
CA ILE A 27 0.10 4.38 27.20
C ILE A 27 0.45 4.52 25.70
N SER A 28 -0.41 4.07 24.79
CA SER A 28 -0.20 4.22 23.34
C SER A 28 -0.18 5.68 22.92
N ASN A 29 -1.08 6.52 23.44
CA ASN A 29 -1.12 7.95 23.09
C ASN A 29 0.10 8.69 23.65
N VAL A 30 0.54 8.38 24.88
CA VAL A 30 1.73 9.03 25.47
C VAL A 30 3.01 8.66 24.70
N ILE A 31 3.18 7.39 24.31
CA ILE A 31 4.35 6.96 23.53
C ILE A 31 4.31 7.57 22.11
N PHE A 32 3.14 7.63 21.49
CA PHE A 32 2.98 8.21 20.15
C PHE A 32 3.27 9.72 20.15
N THR A 33 2.78 10.46 21.15
CA THR A 33 3.04 11.91 21.27
C THR A 33 4.50 12.20 21.66
N LEU A 34 5.13 11.39 22.50
CA LEU A 34 6.55 11.56 22.86
C LEU A 34 7.49 11.25 21.68
N VAL A 35 7.25 10.16 20.94
CA VAL A 35 8.16 9.74 19.87
C VAL A 35 8.00 10.62 18.63
N PHE A 36 6.77 10.93 18.21
CA PHE A 36 6.55 11.78 17.02
C PHE A 36 6.64 13.27 17.32
N GLY A 37 6.15 13.73 18.48
CA GLY A 37 6.18 15.14 18.84
C GLY A 37 7.58 15.65 19.19
N VAL A 38 8.35 14.87 19.97
CA VAL A 38 9.71 15.26 20.38
C VAL A 38 10.73 14.91 19.31
N GLY A 39 10.59 13.77 18.61
CA GLY A 39 11.53 13.36 17.56
C GLY A 39 11.53 14.29 16.35
N LEU A 40 10.35 14.69 15.85
CA LEU A 40 10.24 15.60 14.71
C LEU A 40 10.45 17.07 15.12
N GLY A 41 9.99 17.48 16.30
CA GLY A 41 10.20 18.84 16.81
C GLY A 41 11.67 19.14 17.11
N VAL A 42 12.38 18.23 17.78
CA VAL A 42 13.79 18.43 18.15
C VAL A 42 14.71 18.15 16.97
N GLY A 43 14.41 17.16 16.12
CA GLY A 43 15.20 16.88 14.92
C GLY A 43 15.21 18.04 13.92
N SER A 44 14.07 18.71 13.72
CA SER A 44 13.97 19.87 12.81
C SER A 44 14.65 21.12 13.36
N ILE A 45 14.64 21.35 14.69
CA ILE A 45 15.33 22.49 15.31
C ILE A 45 16.84 22.25 15.39
N VAL A 46 17.27 21.01 15.64
CA VAL A 46 18.69 20.65 15.76
C VAL A 46 19.36 20.53 14.39
N ALA A 47 18.69 20.00 13.36
CA ALA A 47 19.25 19.95 12.01
C ALA A 47 19.35 21.33 11.35
N TRP A 48 18.44 22.26 11.68
CA TRP A 48 18.51 23.64 11.18
C TRP A 48 19.64 24.43 11.85
N ASN A 49 19.93 24.17 13.13
CA ASN A 49 21.01 24.84 13.86
C ASN A 49 22.40 24.22 13.64
N LEU A 50 22.51 22.91 13.35
CA LEU A 50 23.79 22.25 13.10
C LEU A 50 24.33 22.42 11.67
N SER A 51 23.53 22.94 10.74
CA SER A 51 23.96 23.20 9.35
C SER A 51 24.76 24.50 9.18
N TRP A 52 24.96 25.31 10.24
CA TRP A 52 25.66 26.60 10.12
C TRP A 52 26.79 26.84 11.14
N GLU A 53 27.01 25.94 12.09
CA GLU A 53 28.05 26.16 13.11
C GLU A 53 29.34 25.35 12.88
N SER A 54 30.18 25.87 12.00
CA SER A 54 31.62 25.97 12.32
C SER A 54 31.95 27.46 12.48
N ALA A 55 31.86 27.88 13.74
CA ALA A 55 32.15 29.17 14.40
C ALA A 55 33.46 29.90 13.93
N PRO A 56 33.74 31.18 14.34
CA PRO A 56 33.22 31.79 15.57
C PRO A 56 32.86 33.30 15.60
N GLN A 57 31.80 33.55 16.39
CA GLN A 57 31.65 34.55 17.46
C GLN A 57 31.91 36.03 17.13
N LEU A 58 30.82 36.83 17.12
CA LEU A 58 30.63 37.95 18.04
C LEU A 58 29.19 38.49 17.94
N LEU A 59 28.46 38.33 19.04
CA LEU A 59 27.40 39.20 19.58
C LEU A 59 26.02 39.28 18.88
N PHE A 60 25.03 38.69 19.56
CA PHE A 60 23.71 39.23 19.89
C PHE A 60 22.98 40.13 18.88
N GLY A 61 21.85 39.65 18.36
CA GLY A 61 20.68 40.50 18.04
C GLY A 61 20.15 40.44 16.61
N GLU A 62 19.48 39.36 16.22
CA GLU A 62 18.73 39.29 14.95
C GLU A 62 17.22 39.54 15.12
N VAL A 63 16.89 40.60 15.85
CA VAL A 63 15.80 41.50 15.45
C VAL A 63 16.33 42.92 15.16
N SER A 64 17.65 43.15 15.34
CA SER A 64 18.28 44.46 15.16
C SER A 64 19.19 44.58 13.93
N GLY A 65 19.47 43.51 13.19
CA GLY A 65 20.40 43.54 12.04
C GLY A 65 19.91 44.34 10.82
N ALA A 66 18.60 44.29 10.52
CA ALA A 66 18.04 45.00 9.37
C ALA A 66 17.87 46.52 9.62
N ILE A 67 17.67 46.93 10.87
CA ILE A 67 17.46 48.34 11.25
C ILE A 67 18.80 49.02 11.60
N LEU A 68 19.72 48.33 12.28
CA LEU A 68 21.07 48.89 12.54
C LEU A 68 21.95 48.90 11.30
N GLY A 69 21.81 47.96 10.36
CA GLY A 69 22.55 48.00 9.10
C GLY A 69 22.19 49.22 8.24
N ALA A 70 20.91 49.62 8.22
CA ALA A 70 20.45 50.82 7.53
C ALA A 70 20.88 52.12 8.24
N ILE A 71 20.90 52.15 9.57
CA ILE A 71 21.30 53.35 10.34
C ILE A 71 22.83 53.50 10.39
N SER A 72 23.59 52.40 10.46
CA SER A 72 25.07 52.38 10.43
C SER A 72 25.64 52.85 9.09
N GLY A 73 25.02 52.45 7.97
CA GLY A 73 25.44 52.90 6.64
C GLY A 73 25.22 54.40 6.40
N ILE A 74 24.19 54.99 7.02
CA ILE A 74 23.90 56.43 6.91
C ILE A 74 24.75 57.24 7.92
N ALA A 75 25.01 56.72 9.12
CA ALA A 75 25.78 57.43 10.16
C ALA A 75 27.29 57.48 9.85
N LEU A 76 27.88 56.42 9.29
CA LEU A 76 29.29 56.42 8.88
C LEU A 76 29.50 57.07 7.50
N GLY A 77 28.45 57.20 6.70
CA GLY A 77 28.48 57.92 5.42
C GLY A 77 28.49 59.45 5.55
N MET A 78 28.06 60.01 6.69
CA MET A 78 27.99 61.47 6.87
C MET A 78 29.24 62.09 7.53
N VAL A 79 30.13 61.30 8.17
CA VAL A 79 31.32 61.85 8.85
C VAL A 79 32.56 61.90 7.95
N TRP A 80 32.51 61.29 6.75
CA TRP A 80 33.61 61.29 5.78
C TRP A 80 33.27 62.02 4.46
N VAL A 81 32.30 62.92 4.48
CA VAL A 81 32.00 63.85 3.37
C VAL A 81 32.41 65.26 3.76
N THR A 82 33.70 65.43 3.99
CA THR A 82 34.34 66.72 3.75
C THR A 82 35.60 66.48 2.94
N ASN A 83 35.46 66.70 1.63
CA ASN A 83 36.48 66.90 0.60
C ASN A 83 37.17 65.74 -0.15
N SER A 84 36.87 64.45 0.07
CA SER A 84 37.47 63.40 -0.81
C SER A 84 36.64 62.13 -1.07
N GLY A 85 35.38 62.05 -0.66
CA GLY A 85 34.65 60.77 -0.58
C GLY A 85 33.60 60.43 -1.64
N VAL A 86 33.19 61.37 -2.51
CA VAL A 86 31.98 61.20 -3.33
C VAL A 86 32.16 60.20 -4.50
N LYS A 87 33.37 60.04 -5.03
CA LYS A 87 33.62 59.12 -6.17
C LYS A 87 33.83 57.66 -5.74
N GLN A 88 34.34 57.41 -4.53
CA GLN A 88 34.56 56.03 -4.05
C GLN A 88 33.34 55.46 -3.31
N GLY A 89 32.55 56.29 -2.62
CA GLY A 89 31.36 55.81 -1.90
C GLY A 89 30.25 55.25 -2.79
N VAL A 90 30.04 55.85 -3.98
CA VAL A 90 29.01 55.39 -4.93
C VAL A 90 29.40 54.09 -5.63
N ALA A 91 30.71 53.87 -5.88
CA ALA A 91 31.19 52.66 -6.56
C ALA A 91 31.05 51.41 -5.69
N TRP A 92 31.41 51.49 -4.40
CA TRP A 92 31.35 50.33 -3.50
C TRP A 92 29.93 50.06 -2.97
N GLY A 93 29.13 51.10 -2.72
CA GLY A 93 27.73 50.94 -2.28
C GLY A 93 26.82 50.35 -3.35
N GLY A 94 27.03 50.70 -4.62
CA GLY A 94 26.28 50.15 -5.75
C GLY A 94 26.58 48.68 -6.02
N ILE A 95 27.85 48.26 -5.92
CA ILE A 95 28.24 46.87 -6.17
C ILE A 95 27.81 45.97 -5.00
N PHE A 96 28.05 46.36 -3.74
CA PHE A 96 27.64 45.54 -2.61
C PHE A 96 26.12 45.46 -2.45
N GLY A 97 25.38 46.56 -2.59
CA GLY A 97 23.92 46.56 -2.41
C GLY A 97 23.16 45.76 -3.47
N ILE A 98 23.60 45.80 -4.73
CA ILE A 98 22.98 45.02 -5.81
C ILE A 98 23.37 43.55 -5.70
N VAL A 99 24.64 43.24 -5.40
CA VAL A 99 25.09 41.84 -5.29
C VAL A 99 24.50 41.16 -4.06
N SER A 100 24.48 41.81 -2.88
CA SER A 100 23.89 41.25 -1.66
C SER A 100 22.36 41.20 -1.73
N GLY A 101 21.72 42.21 -2.34
CA GLY A 101 20.28 42.23 -2.57
C GLY A 101 19.83 41.12 -3.53
N LEU A 102 20.54 40.92 -4.65
CA LEU A 102 20.21 39.82 -5.57
C LEU A 102 20.50 38.45 -4.96
N THR A 103 21.64 38.26 -4.28
CA THR A 103 21.95 36.94 -3.70
C THR A 103 20.97 36.58 -2.58
N LEU A 104 20.63 37.51 -1.69
CA LEU A 104 19.63 37.23 -0.64
C LEU A 104 18.22 37.04 -1.20
N ALA A 105 17.81 37.81 -2.23
CA ALA A 105 16.51 37.64 -2.87
C ALA A 105 16.40 36.33 -3.68
N MET A 106 17.49 35.91 -4.34
CA MET A 106 17.53 34.64 -5.06
C MET A 106 17.55 33.45 -4.10
N ILE A 107 18.32 33.51 -3.01
CA ILE A 107 18.39 32.41 -2.03
C ILE A 107 17.08 32.29 -1.25
N SER A 108 16.48 33.41 -0.81
CA SER A 108 15.21 33.39 -0.06
C SER A 108 14.00 33.07 -0.95
N GLY A 109 13.94 33.62 -2.16
CA GLY A 109 12.83 33.40 -3.09
C GLY A 109 12.77 31.95 -3.60
N VAL A 110 13.91 31.36 -3.91
CA VAL A 110 13.98 29.96 -4.38
C VAL A 110 13.63 28.99 -3.25
N ASN A 111 14.17 29.19 -2.05
CA ASN A 111 13.89 28.30 -0.92
C ASN A 111 12.42 28.35 -0.49
N TRP A 112 11.81 29.54 -0.43
CA TRP A 112 10.40 29.68 -0.07
C TRP A 112 9.48 29.11 -1.15
N GLY A 113 9.77 29.38 -2.43
CA GLY A 113 9.03 28.83 -3.55
C GLY A 113 9.10 27.31 -3.63
N LEU A 114 10.29 26.72 -3.39
CA LEU A 114 10.47 25.28 -3.34
C LEU A 114 9.75 24.65 -2.16
N ALA A 115 9.84 25.24 -0.96
CA ALA A 115 9.15 24.75 0.24
C ALA A 115 7.62 24.79 0.05
N TRP A 116 7.08 25.87 -0.51
CA TRP A 116 5.66 25.98 -0.85
C TRP A 116 5.25 25.00 -1.96
N GLY A 117 6.06 24.85 -2.99
CA GLY A 117 5.80 23.90 -4.08
C GLY A 117 5.77 22.45 -3.59
N ILE A 118 6.76 22.04 -2.80
CA ILE A 118 6.79 20.71 -2.19
C ILE A 118 5.63 20.54 -1.22
N GLY A 119 5.35 21.53 -0.36
CA GLY A 119 4.21 21.51 0.55
C GLY A 119 2.87 21.38 -0.17
N PHE A 120 2.69 22.09 -1.27
CA PHE A 120 1.50 22.01 -2.12
C PHE A 120 1.38 20.63 -2.78
N ILE A 121 2.45 20.09 -3.36
CA ILE A 121 2.46 18.74 -3.95
C ILE A 121 2.15 17.68 -2.88
N LEU A 122 2.77 17.75 -1.71
CA LEU A 122 2.52 16.82 -0.60
C LEU A 122 1.10 16.94 -0.04
N GLY A 123 0.55 18.16 0.01
CA GLY A 123 -0.81 18.45 0.43
C GLY A 123 -1.85 17.91 -0.57
N VAL A 124 -1.66 18.17 -1.86
CA VAL A 124 -2.54 17.68 -2.94
C VAL A 124 -2.44 16.16 -3.07
N LEU A 125 -1.23 15.60 -3.01
CA LEU A 125 -1.00 14.15 -3.05
C LEU A 125 -1.35 13.45 -1.71
N ARG A 126 -1.86 14.21 -0.74
CA ARG A 126 -2.35 13.74 0.56
C ARG A 126 -1.36 12.82 1.31
N VAL A 127 -0.06 12.99 1.07
CA VAL A 127 0.99 12.09 1.60
C VAL A 127 0.98 12.06 3.13
N TYR A 128 0.59 13.17 3.76
CA TYR A 128 0.41 13.28 5.20
C TYR A 128 -0.65 12.31 5.76
N PHE A 129 -1.69 11.96 5.00
CA PHE A 129 -2.68 10.96 5.41
C PHE A 129 -2.19 9.53 5.18
N TRP A 130 -1.35 9.33 4.16
CA TRP A 130 -0.78 8.02 3.86
C TRP A 130 0.14 7.49 4.97
N LEU A 131 0.89 8.34 5.68
CA LEU A 131 1.79 7.90 6.75
C LEU A 131 1.05 7.30 7.97
N PRO A 132 0.03 7.97 8.56
CA PRO A 132 -0.83 7.37 9.57
C PRO A 132 -1.53 6.10 9.08
N GLU A 133 -2.01 6.06 7.85
CA GLU A 133 -2.66 4.87 7.27
C GLU A 133 -1.69 3.69 7.10
N LEU A 134 -0.47 3.95 6.63
CA LEU A 134 0.58 2.94 6.51
C LEU A 134 0.92 2.38 7.90
N LEU A 135 1.10 3.25 8.89
CA LEU A 135 1.37 2.86 10.26
C LEU A 135 0.21 2.02 10.83
N TRP A 136 -1.04 2.41 10.55
CA TRP A 136 -2.23 1.66 10.92
C TRP A 136 -2.27 0.28 10.28
N MET A 137 -1.93 0.16 8.98
CA MET A 137 -1.83 -1.13 8.29
C MET A 137 -0.74 -2.03 8.89
N ILE A 138 0.42 -1.47 9.27
CA ILE A 138 1.47 -2.22 9.96
C ILE A 138 0.94 -2.69 11.32
N LEU A 139 0.23 -1.85 12.06
CA LEU A 139 -0.37 -2.22 13.35
C LEU A 139 -1.40 -3.34 13.18
N ILE A 140 -2.32 -3.26 12.22
CA ILE A 140 -3.28 -4.33 11.92
C ILE A 140 -2.53 -5.61 11.56
N PHE A 141 -1.51 -5.53 10.71
CA PHE A 141 -0.74 -6.70 10.27
C PHE A 141 -0.02 -7.38 11.45
N VAL A 142 0.56 -6.60 12.36
CA VAL A 142 1.20 -7.10 13.58
C VAL A 142 0.16 -7.72 14.52
N VAL A 143 -0.94 -7.03 14.79
CA VAL A 143 -2.01 -7.54 15.68
C VAL A 143 -2.64 -8.81 15.12
N TYR A 144 -2.88 -8.86 13.81
CA TYR A 144 -3.36 -10.04 13.09
C TYR A 144 -2.43 -11.23 13.30
N ARG A 145 -1.11 -11.02 13.24
CA ARG A 145 -0.14 -12.09 13.48
C ARG A 145 -0.19 -12.67 14.90
N PHE A 146 -0.77 -11.95 15.87
CA PHE A 146 -0.81 -12.33 17.27
C PHE A 146 -2.21 -12.68 17.81
N GLY A 147 -3.28 -12.63 17.01
CA GLY A 147 -4.64 -12.82 17.54
C GLY A 147 -5.73 -13.17 16.52
N ASN A 148 -6.98 -13.23 17.00
CA ASN A 148 -8.15 -13.58 16.18
C ASN A 148 -8.45 -12.51 15.12
N SER A 149 -8.61 -12.98 13.88
CA SER A 149 -8.67 -12.19 12.64
C SER A 149 -9.98 -11.43 12.40
N THR A 150 -11.07 -11.88 12.99
CA THR A 150 -12.44 -11.52 12.57
C THR A 150 -12.80 -10.04 12.68
N PRO A 151 -12.57 -9.34 13.80
CA PRO A 151 -13.08 -7.97 13.97
C PRO A 151 -12.26 -6.91 13.21
N TRP A 152 -11.15 -7.30 12.59
CA TRP A 152 -10.22 -6.37 11.94
C TRP A 152 -10.52 -6.15 10.47
N LEU A 153 -11.29 -7.03 9.83
CA LEU A 153 -11.61 -6.94 8.41
C LEU A 153 -12.39 -5.65 8.07
N TYR A 154 -13.31 -5.23 8.95
CA TYR A 154 -14.06 -3.98 8.78
C TYR A 154 -13.27 -2.72 9.16
N LYS A 155 -12.06 -2.87 9.70
CA LYS A 155 -11.19 -1.75 10.12
C LYS A 155 -10.11 -1.42 9.10
N ILE A 156 -10.21 -1.97 7.89
CA ILE A 156 -9.28 -1.71 6.80
C ILE A 156 -9.45 -0.24 6.34
N PRO A 157 -8.37 0.57 6.27
CA PRO A 157 -8.43 1.99 5.91
C PRO A 157 -9.24 2.34 4.64
N PRO A 158 -9.16 1.55 3.55
CA PRO A 158 -9.99 1.77 2.36
C PRO A 158 -11.51 1.79 2.59
N CYS A 159 -12.01 1.25 3.70
CA CYS A 159 -13.43 1.35 4.03
C CYS A 159 -13.82 2.71 4.63
N PHE A 160 -12.84 3.53 5.04
CA PHE A 160 -13.07 4.84 5.65
C PHE A 160 -12.66 6.02 4.76
N ASP A 161 -11.70 5.82 3.85
CA ASP A 161 -11.29 6.85 2.90
C ASP A 161 -11.26 6.31 1.46
N GLU A 162 -12.25 6.74 0.66
CA GLU A 162 -12.43 6.35 -0.74
C GLU A 162 -11.39 7.03 -1.66
N LEU A 163 -10.73 8.09 -1.19
CA LEU A 163 -9.80 8.92 -1.97
C LEU A 163 -8.35 8.45 -1.88
N ILE A 164 -8.05 7.33 -1.23
CA ILE A 164 -6.69 6.80 -1.14
C ILE A 164 -6.25 6.29 -2.52
N ILE A 165 -5.45 7.09 -3.24
CA ILE A 165 -4.90 6.75 -4.55
C ILE A 165 -3.73 5.76 -4.44
N LEU A 166 -2.98 5.81 -3.34
CA LEU A 166 -1.76 5.02 -3.18
C LEU A 166 -2.09 3.57 -2.77
N PRO A 167 -1.56 2.55 -3.47
CA PRO A 167 -1.77 1.17 -3.08
C PRO A 167 -1.10 0.90 -1.73
N LEU A 168 -1.90 0.48 -0.75
CA LEU A 168 -1.39 0.14 0.57
C LEU A 168 -0.60 -1.18 0.49
N PRO A 169 0.66 -1.22 0.96
CA PRO A 169 1.42 -2.46 1.04
C PRO A 169 0.73 -3.42 2.02
N PHE A 170 0.99 -4.72 1.86
CA PHE A 170 0.45 -5.82 2.69
C PHE A 170 -1.05 -6.10 2.56
N MET A 171 -1.86 -5.17 2.02
CA MET A 171 -3.31 -5.37 1.90
C MET A 171 -3.67 -6.63 1.11
N VAL A 172 -2.98 -6.89 -0.01
CA VAL A 172 -3.16 -8.12 -0.79
C VAL A 172 -2.91 -9.37 0.04
N SER A 173 -1.80 -9.41 0.80
CA SER A 173 -1.44 -10.59 1.60
C SER A 173 -2.43 -10.79 2.74
N PHE A 174 -2.81 -9.71 3.43
CA PHE A 174 -3.82 -9.74 4.49
C PHE A 174 -5.16 -10.27 3.99
N ILE A 175 -5.67 -9.76 2.85
CA ILE A 175 -6.95 -10.22 2.28
C ILE A 175 -6.89 -11.72 1.92
N VAL A 176 -5.78 -12.18 1.34
CA VAL A 176 -5.58 -13.59 0.97
C VAL A 176 -5.52 -14.49 2.21
N ASP A 177 -4.82 -14.06 3.26
CA ASP A 177 -4.69 -14.84 4.49
C ASP A 177 -6.06 -14.96 5.21
N VAL A 178 -6.79 -13.85 5.33
CA VAL A 178 -8.11 -13.82 6.00
C VAL A 178 -9.17 -14.58 5.21
N TYR A 179 -9.04 -14.69 3.88
CA TYR A 179 -9.97 -15.46 3.04
C TYR A 179 -10.12 -16.92 3.48
N SER A 180 -9.06 -17.51 4.05
CA SER A 180 -9.09 -18.89 4.53
C SER A 180 -10.05 -19.09 5.71
N GLU A 181 -10.27 -18.06 6.51
CA GLU A 181 -11.14 -18.08 7.69
C GLU A 181 -12.53 -17.51 7.39
N TYR A 182 -12.61 -16.41 6.62
CA TYR A 182 -13.85 -15.65 6.37
C TYR A 182 -14.08 -15.37 4.87
N PRO A 183 -14.41 -16.39 4.07
CA PRO A 183 -14.53 -16.23 2.62
C PRO A 183 -15.70 -15.33 2.20
N TYR A 184 -16.77 -15.26 2.99
CA TYR A 184 -17.94 -14.45 2.67
C TYR A 184 -17.65 -12.95 2.84
N ASP A 185 -17.05 -12.56 3.97
CA ASP A 185 -16.75 -11.16 4.28
C ASP A 185 -15.68 -10.60 3.33
N VAL A 186 -14.66 -11.39 3.02
CA VAL A 186 -13.63 -11.02 2.03
C VAL A 186 -14.22 -10.77 0.64
N ARG A 187 -15.21 -11.57 0.21
CA ARG A 187 -15.88 -11.33 -1.08
C ARG A 187 -16.63 -10.01 -1.10
N GLN A 188 -17.29 -9.64 -0.01
CA GLN A 188 -17.97 -8.34 0.10
C GLN A 188 -16.97 -7.19 0.03
N ILE A 189 -15.83 -7.30 0.73
CA ILE A 189 -14.77 -6.27 0.67
C ILE A 189 -14.20 -6.16 -0.74
N ILE A 190 -13.90 -7.27 -1.39
CA ILE A 190 -13.39 -7.25 -2.77
C ILE A 190 -14.40 -6.60 -3.72
N ALA A 191 -15.69 -6.94 -3.58
CA ALA A 191 -16.76 -6.32 -4.38
C ALA A 191 -16.84 -4.80 -4.13
N TYR A 192 -16.72 -4.38 -2.87
CA TYR A 192 -16.65 -2.96 -2.50
C TYR A 192 -15.42 -2.28 -3.11
N LEU A 193 -14.23 -2.87 -2.98
CA LEU A 193 -12.99 -2.31 -3.54
C LEU A 193 -13.04 -2.18 -5.06
N LEU A 194 -13.68 -3.13 -5.76
CA LEU A 194 -13.85 -3.09 -7.21
C LEU A 194 -14.82 -1.99 -7.67
N ASN A 195 -15.93 -1.80 -6.94
CA ASN A 195 -17.01 -0.90 -7.37
C ASN A 195 -16.85 0.53 -6.86
N SER A 196 -16.40 0.70 -5.62
CA SER A 196 -16.51 1.98 -4.90
C SER A 196 -15.19 2.73 -4.75
N THR A 197 -14.04 2.08 -4.99
CA THR A 197 -12.74 2.69 -4.68
C THR A 197 -11.83 2.80 -5.92
N ASN A 198 -10.84 3.71 -5.84
CA ASN A 198 -9.74 3.78 -6.80
C ASN A 198 -8.73 2.61 -6.65
N GLN A 199 -8.94 1.72 -5.67
CA GLN A 199 -8.01 0.62 -5.35
C GLN A 199 -8.31 -0.69 -6.10
N LYS A 200 -8.86 -0.58 -7.31
CA LYS A 200 -9.17 -1.73 -8.17
C LYS A 200 -7.98 -2.66 -8.38
N ILE A 201 -6.77 -2.09 -8.50
CA ILE A 201 -5.52 -2.86 -8.67
C ILE A 201 -5.30 -3.80 -7.48
N VAL A 202 -5.52 -3.32 -6.26
CA VAL A 202 -5.32 -4.13 -5.05
C VAL A 202 -6.37 -5.22 -4.95
N ALA A 203 -7.63 -4.93 -5.32
CA ALA A 203 -8.68 -5.93 -5.41
C ALA A 203 -8.34 -7.04 -6.43
N ILE A 204 -7.88 -6.67 -7.62
CA ILE A 204 -7.46 -7.61 -8.67
C ILE A 204 -6.30 -8.48 -8.19
N GLU A 205 -5.26 -7.91 -7.61
CA GLU A 205 -4.12 -8.68 -7.09
C GLU A 205 -4.54 -9.60 -5.93
N SER A 206 -5.50 -9.18 -5.10
CA SER A 206 -6.07 -10.01 -4.02
C SER A 206 -6.86 -11.19 -4.56
N ILE A 207 -7.71 -10.97 -5.57
CA ILE A 207 -8.41 -12.05 -6.28
C ILE A 207 -7.41 -13.04 -6.86
N ILE A 208 -6.37 -12.56 -7.55
CA ILE A 208 -5.31 -13.40 -8.11
C ILE A 208 -4.65 -14.23 -7.00
N GLY A 209 -4.34 -13.62 -5.86
CA GLY A 209 -3.79 -14.30 -4.69
C GLY A 209 -4.72 -15.38 -4.14
N ILE A 210 -6.01 -15.10 -4.00
CA ILE A 210 -7.04 -16.04 -3.53
C ILE A 210 -7.19 -17.22 -4.48
N VAL A 211 -7.16 -16.97 -5.80
CA VAL A 211 -7.21 -18.03 -6.80
C VAL A 211 -5.98 -18.92 -6.68
N ILE A 212 -4.77 -18.35 -6.62
CA ILE A 212 -3.54 -19.13 -6.44
C ILE A 212 -3.60 -19.97 -5.16
N TYR A 213 -4.03 -19.35 -4.06
CA TYR A 213 -4.20 -20.03 -2.78
C TYR A 213 -5.15 -21.23 -2.93
N SER A 214 -6.34 -21.02 -3.51
CA SER A 214 -7.34 -22.06 -3.73
C SER A 214 -6.83 -23.19 -4.64
N LEU A 215 -6.13 -22.85 -5.73
CA LEU A 215 -5.54 -23.82 -6.66
C LEU A 215 -4.43 -24.66 -6.00
N SER A 216 -3.69 -24.07 -5.07
CA SER A 216 -2.61 -24.75 -4.36
C SER A 216 -3.07 -25.71 -3.25
N GLN A 217 -4.31 -25.55 -2.78
CA GLN A 217 -4.91 -26.42 -1.78
C GLN A 217 -5.50 -27.71 -2.35
N CYS A 218 -5.61 -27.86 -3.67
CA CYS A 218 -6.17 -29.07 -4.29
C CYS A 218 -5.25 -30.27 -4.09
N ARG A 219 -5.70 -31.30 -3.37
CA ARG A 219 -4.90 -32.52 -3.13
C ARG A 219 -5.33 -33.70 -4.01
N THR A 220 -6.59 -33.70 -4.44
CA THR A 220 -7.20 -34.76 -5.23
C THR A 220 -7.73 -34.23 -6.56
N SER A 221 -8.00 -35.13 -7.51
CA SER A 221 -8.65 -34.76 -8.78
C SER A 221 -10.07 -34.23 -8.56
N SER A 222 -10.78 -34.72 -7.54
CA SER A 222 -12.08 -34.18 -7.13
C SER A 222 -11.95 -32.74 -6.61
N ASP A 223 -10.93 -32.43 -5.82
CA ASP A 223 -10.68 -31.05 -5.38
C ASP A 223 -10.49 -30.12 -6.58
N ILE A 224 -9.71 -30.54 -7.59
CA ILE A 224 -9.50 -29.78 -8.84
C ILE A 224 -10.83 -29.50 -9.54
N ALA A 225 -11.71 -30.50 -9.67
CA ALA A 225 -13.03 -30.32 -10.26
C ALA A 225 -13.90 -29.32 -9.47
N THR A 226 -13.85 -29.38 -8.14
CA THR A 226 -14.65 -28.48 -7.28
C THR A 226 -14.11 -27.06 -7.18
N VAL A 227 -12.89 -26.77 -7.64
CA VAL A 227 -12.35 -25.41 -7.63
C VAL A 227 -13.11 -24.48 -8.57
N SER A 228 -13.55 -25.00 -9.72
CA SER A 228 -14.35 -24.22 -10.67
C SER A 228 -15.59 -23.61 -9.99
N PRO A 229 -16.57 -24.37 -9.49
CA PRO A 229 -17.76 -23.78 -8.86
C PRO A 229 -17.41 -22.87 -7.66
N ARG A 230 -16.33 -23.13 -6.93
CA ARG A 230 -15.88 -22.28 -5.81
C ARG A 230 -15.39 -20.90 -6.20
N LEU A 231 -14.83 -20.72 -7.39
CA LEU A 231 -14.34 -19.41 -7.88
C LEU A 231 -15.29 -18.74 -8.88
N SER A 232 -16.50 -19.29 -9.07
CA SER A 232 -17.55 -18.72 -9.94
C SER A 232 -18.02 -17.31 -9.53
N TRP A 233 -17.76 -16.91 -8.28
CA TRP A 233 -18.09 -15.57 -7.78
C TRP A 233 -17.15 -14.48 -8.31
N ILE A 234 -16.00 -14.84 -8.88
CA ILE A 234 -14.99 -13.86 -9.33
C ILE A 234 -15.53 -13.11 -10.55
N PRO A 235 -15.59 -11.77 -10.50
CA PRO A 235 -16.04 -10.98 -11.65
C PRO A 235 -15.03 -11.06 -12.80
N SER A 236 -15.47 -10.74 -14.02
CA SER A 236 -14.59 -10.67 -15.19
C SER A 236 -13.49 -9.64 -14.94
N LEU A 237 -12.25 -10.13 -14.83
CA LEU A 237 -11.07 -9.30 -14.60
C LEU A 237 -10.61 -8.68 -15.92
N PRO A 238 -9.99 -7.48 -15.89
CA PRO A 238 -9.38 -6.90 -17.08
C PRO A 238 -8.30 -7.83 -17.64
N SER A 239 -8.16 -7.88 -18.96
CA SER A 239 -7.24 -8.77 -19.66
C SER A 239 -5.79 -8.47 -19.29
N SER A 240 -5.27 -9.24 -18.34
CA SER A 240 -3.88 -9.25 -17.94
C SER A 240 -3.26 -10.60 -18.27
N GLU A 241 -1.96 -10.61 -18.54
CA GLU A 241 -1.20 -11.84 -18.73
C GLU A 241 -1.37 -12.82 -17.56
N LYS A 242 -1.46 -12.31 -16.31
CA LYS A 242 -1.75 -13.12 -15.13
C LYS A 242 -3.14 -13.77 -15.22
N VAL A 243 -4.14 -12.98 -15.62
CA VAL A 243 -5.53 -13.41 -15.74
C VAL A 243 -5.69 -14.47 -16.81
N SER A 244 -5.02 -14.34 -17.97
CA SER A 244 -5.03 -15.35 -19.03
C SER A 244 -4.49 -16.71 -18.56
N ILE A 245 -3.48 -16.72 -17.71
CA ILE A 245 -2.96 -17.97 -17.13
C ILE A 245 -3.94 -18.58 -16.13
N LEU A 246 -4.56 -17.75 -15.30
CA LEU A 246 -5.60 -18.21 -14.37
C LEU A 246 -6.80 -18.78 -15.12
N ASP A 247 -7.20 -18.17 -16.23
CA ASP A 247 -8.26 -18.66 -17.10
C ASP A 247 -7.92 -20.04 -17.69
N GLN A 248 -6.66 -20.28 -18.05
CA GLN A 248 -6.24 -21.64 -18.46
C GLN A 248 -6.38 -22.66 -17.32
N PHE A 249 -6.01 -22.32 -16.09
CA PHE A 249 -6.24 -23.21 -14.94
C PHE A 249 -7.73 -23.48 -14.71
N TRP A 250 -8.56 -22.44 -14.88
CA TRP A 250 -10.00 -22.54 -14.77
C TRP A 250 -10.59 -23.48 -15.83
N GLN A 251 -10.26 -23.29 -17.11
CA GLN A 251 -10.70 -24.17 -18.19
C GLN A 251 -10.25 -25.64 -17.98
N ILE A 252 -9.06 -25.84 -17.42
CA ILE A 252 -8.55 -27.18 -17.07
C ILE A 252 -9.38 -27.78 -15.93
N SER A 253 -9.71 -27.00 -14.90
CA SER A 253 -10.55 -27.47 -13.80
C SER A 253 -11.96 -27.88 -14.28
N GLN A 254 -12.54 -27.12 -15.21
CA GLN A 254 -13.82 -27.47 -15.85
C GLN A 254 -13.71 -28.75 -16.69
N ALA A 255 -12.62 -28.94 -17.43
CA ALA A 255 -12.39 -30.16 -18.20
C ALA A 255 -12.24 -31.41 -17.30
N VAL A 256 -11.58 -31.26 -16.14
CA VAL A 256 -11.48 -32.32 -15.12
C VAL A 256 -12.83 -32.59 -14.45
N GLN A 257 -13.66 -31.58 -14.26
CA GLN A 257 -15.03 -31.78 -13.79
C GLN A 257 -15.87 -32.54 -14.82
N ALA A 258 -15.85 -32.11 -16.08
CA ALA A 258 -16.57 -32.77 -17.16
C ALA A 258 -16.13 -34.23 -17.35
N SER A 259 -14.84 -34.53 -17.14
CA SER A 259 -14.37 -35.92 -17.17
C SER A 259 -14.99 -36.73 -16.04
N GLN A 260 -15.04 -36.23 -14.81
CA GLN A 260 -15.66 -36.95 -13.67
C GLN A 260 -17.15 -37.21 -13.85
N GLU A 261 -17.86 -36.33 -14.53
CA GLU A 261 -19.30 -36.48 -14.84
C GLU A 261 -19.56 -37.44 -16.01
N THR A 262 -18.55 -37.77 -16.80
CA THR A 262 -18.70 -38.65 -17.97
C THR A 262 -18.77 -40.12 -17.54
N PRO A 263 -19.81 -40.90 -17.92
CA PRO A 263 -19.97 -42.27 -17.46
C PRO A 263 -19.00 -43.28 -18.10
N SER A 264 -18.43 -42.93 -19.26
CA SER A 264 -17.55 -43.81 -20.02
C SER A 264 -16.08 -43.58 -19.65
N LEU A 265 -15.42 -44.66 -19.25
CA LEU A 265 -14.03 -44.68 -18.83
C LEU A 265 -13.04 -44.29 -19.92
N TYR A 266 -13.36 -44.64 -21.16
CA TYR A 266 -12.58 -44.25 -22.31
C TYR A 266 -12.54 -42.72 -22.43
N PHE A 267 -13.70 -42.08 -22.42
CA PHE A 267 -13.80 -40.62 -22.50
C PHE A 267 -13.19 -39.93 -21.29
N GLN A 268 -13.37 -40.47 -20.08
CA GLN A 268 -12.69 -39.99 -18.87
C GLN A 268 -11.16 -39.90 -19.08
N SER A 269 -10.57 -41.00 -19.57
CA SER A 269 -9.13 -41.06 -19.81
C SER A 269 -8.66 -40.08 -20.89
N GLU A 270 -9.47 -39.87 -21.93
CA GLU A 270 -9.17 -38.96 -23.02
C GLU A 270 -9.20 -37.49 -22.58
N PHE A 271 -10.23 -37.08 -21.82
CA PHE A 271 -10.34 -35.74 -21.25
C PHE A 271 -9.20 -35.44 -20.26
N LEU A 272 -8.83 -36.41 -19.43
CA LEU A 272 -7.69 -36.28 -18.52
C LEU A 272 -6.37 -36.12 -19.27
N LYS A 273 -6.14 -36.93 -20.32
CA LYS A 273 -4.95 -36.83 -21.16
C LYS A 273 -4.85 -35.47 -21.86
N ALA A 274 -5.97 -34.94 -22.36
CA ALA A 274 -6.04 -33.60 -22.93
C ALA A 274 -5.70 -32.51 -21.90
N SER A 275 -6.24 -32.62 -20.68
CA SER A 275 -5.99 -31.69 -19.57
C SER A 275 -4.53 -31.69 -19.12
N ILE A 276 -3.91 -32.88 -19.02
CA ILE A 276 -2.47 -33.02 -18.71
C ILE A 276 -1.62 -32.36 -19.80
N LYS A 277 -1.93 -32.59 -21.08
CA LYS A 277 -1.20 -31.97 -22.21
C LYS A 277 -1.28 -30.44 -22.15
N ARG A 278 -2.46 -29.87 -21.83
CA ARG A 278 -2.64 -28.41 -21.64
C ARG A 278 -1.82 -27.88 -20.46
N LEU A 279 -1.81 -28.58 -19.31
CA LEU A 279 -0.98 -28.20 -18.16
C LEU A 279 0.52 -28.21 -18.50
N GLN A 280 0.98 -29.20 -19.28
CA GLN A 280 2.38 -29.28 -19.72
C GLN A 280 2.74 -28.12 -20.65
N GLN A 281 1.86 -27.76 -21.59
CA GLN A 281 2.03 -26.60 -22.46
C GLN A 281 2.06 -25.30 -21.65
N LEU A 282 1.11 -25.11 -20.72
CA LEU A 282 1.08 -23.94 -19.83
C LEU A 282 2.39 -23.81 -19.03
N ARG A 283 2.87 -24.93 -18.48
CA ARG A 283 4.14 -24.98 -17.75
C ARG A 283 5.34 -24.58 -18.62
N TYR A 284 5.34 -24.94 -19.90
CA TYR A 284 6.36 -24.52 -20.86
C TYR A 284 6.29 -23.01 -21.13
N LEU A 285 5.10 -22.46 -21.36
CA LEU A 285 4.89 -21.03 -21.63
C LEU A 285 5.33 -20.13 -20.46
N ILE A 286 5.10 -20.56 -19.22
CA ILE A 286 5.48 -19.78 -18.03
C ILE A 286 6.94 -20.01 -17.60
N ARG A 287 7.69 -20.92 -18.25
CA ARG A 287 9.05 -21.30 -17.84
C ARG A 287 10.04 -20.13 -17.91
N SER A 288 9.91 -19.26 -18.90
CA SER A 288 10.80 -18.12 -19.14
C SER A 288 10.54 -16.93 -18.19
N LYS A 289 9.39 -16.91 -17.49
CA LYS A 289 8.96 -15.75 -16.70
C LYS A 289 9.47 -15.81 -15.26
N LYS A 290 10.07 -14.72 -14.78
CA LYS A 290 10.77 -14.67 -13.48
C LYS A 290 9.91 -14.29 -12.27
N SER A 291 8.71 -13.73 -12.46
CA SER A 291 7.88 -13.24 -11.35
C SER A 291 7.47 -14.36 -10.37
N ARG A 292 7.31 -13.99 -9.09
CA ARG A 292 6.85 -14.87 -7.99
C ARG A 292 5.52 -15.57 -8.33
N PHE A 293 4.64 -14.86 -9.05
CA PHE A 293 3.38 -15.40 -9.56
C PHE A 293 3.60 -16.63 -10.45
N PHE A 294 4.39 -16.50 -11.53
CA PHE A 294 4.64 -17.60 -12.46
C PHE A 294 5.37 -18.77 -11.80
N LYS A 295 6.26 -18.50 -10.84
CA LYS A 295 6.90 -19.55 -10.05
C LYS A 295 5.88 -20.37 -9.27
N SER A 296 4.87 -19.72 -8.68
CA SER A 296 3.79 -20.38 -7.94
C SER A 296 2.88 -21.17 -8.88
N CYS A 297 2.43 -20.58 -9.98
CA CYS A 297 1.64 -21.27 -11.01
C CYS A 297 2.37 -22.49 -11.58
N ARG A 298 3.68 -22.41 -11.79
CA ARG A 298 4.50 -23.54 -12.26
C ARG A 298 4.54 -24.69 -11.26
N LYS A 299 4.64 -24.39 -9.96
CA LYS A 299 4.58 -25.40 -8.89
C LYS A 299 3.20 -26.05 -8.85
N ILE A 300 2.13 -25.26 -8.94
CA ILE A 300 0.74 -25.73 -8.96
C ILE A 300 0.50 -26.63 -10.18
N ALA A 301 0.87 -26.19 -11.39
CA ALA A 301 0.73 -26.99 -12.61
C ALA A 301 1.46 -28.34 -12.49
N TYR A 302 2.69 -28.34 -11.95
CA TYR A 302 3.42 -29.58 -11.69
C TYR A 302 2.70 -30.50 -10.71
N TYR A 303 2.18 -29.94 -9.61
CA TYR A 303 1.44 -30.70 -8.61
C TYR A 303 0.14 -31.29 -9.18
N TRP A 304 -0.61 -30.51 -9.96
CA TRP A 304 -1.81 -30.97 -10.63
C TRP A 304 -1.53 -32.07 -11.66
N ILE A 305 -0.47 -31.95 -12.46
CA ILE A 305 -0.07 -33.04 -13.38
C ILE A 305 0.17 -34.32 -12.58
N ARG A 306 0.89 -34.25 -11.46
CA ARG A 306 1.13 -35.42 -10.60
C ARG A 306 -0.16 -36.00 -10.02
N ILE A 307 -1.11 -35.17 -9.58
CA ILE A 307 -2.41 -35.63 -9.07
C ILE A 307 -3.19 -36.35 -10.17
N LEU A 308 -3.24 -35.78 -11.37
CA LEU A 308 -3.99 -36.36 -12.49
C LEU A 308 -3.34 -37.65 -13.02
N GLU A 309 -2.01 -37.73 -13.03
CA GLU A 309 -1.26 -38.96 -13.38
C GLU A 309 -1.38 -40.04 -12.31
N ALA A 310 -1.40 -39.64 -11.03
CA ALA A 310 -1.54 -40.55 -9.90
C ALA A 310 -2.98 -40.95 -9.62
N THR A 311 -3.98 -40.30 -10.25
CA THR A 311 -5.37 -40.75 -10.20
C THR A 311 -5.42 -42.05 -10.97
N PRO A 312 -5.50 -43.21 -10.29
CA PRO A 312 -5.18 -44.45 -10.96
C PRO A 312 -6.29 -44.79 -11.93
N ARG A 313 -5.96 -45.58 -12.93
CA ARG A 313 -6.94 -46.22 -13.82
C ARG A 313 -7.77 -47.26 -13.06
N TYR A 314 -8.24 -46.97 -11.85
CA TYR A 314 -9.03 -47.85 -10.97
C TYR A 314 -10.47 -48.07 -11.46
N PHE A 315 -10.76 -47.69 -12.70
CA PHE A 315 -11.97 -48.10 -13.36
C PHE A 315 -11.74 -49.12 -14.48
N LEU A 316 -10.49 -49.50 -14.78
CA LEU A 316 -10.24 -50.65 -15.66
C LEU A 316 -10.60 -51.97 -14.96
#